data_AF-A0A1E3JNU1-F1
#
_entry.id   AF-A0A1E3JNU1-F1
#
_cell.length_a   1.000
_cell.length_b   1.000
_cell.length_c   1.000
_cell.angle_alpha   90.00
_cell.angle_beta   90.00
_cell.angle_gamma   90.00
#
_symmetry.space_group_name_H-M   'P 1'
#
loop_
_entity.id
_entity.type
_entity.pdbx_description
1 polymer ?
#
loop_
_entity_poly.entity_id
_entity_poly.type
_entity_poly.pdbx_seq_one_letter_code
_entity_poly.pdbx_strand_id
1 'polypeptide(L)'
;MSGNSELDYLKSLVSQLQGKIESLEKSTSNSLSSTLDSAKSALSGAGAAPNPPRMVLIGPPGAGKGTQAPNISSKYCICHLATGDMLREQVAKQTDLGKAAKKIMDQGGLVSDEIMVGMIKQELTNNTECKNGFILDGFPRTVPQASKLDAMLAESKQAIDHAVELKIPDALLISRITGRLIHPASGRSYHREFNPPKKSMTDDQTGEPLIQRSDDNVETLKKRLSTYHQQTGPVVEYYKGTGVWTPVDAAQSPKLVWASVSKILETPVKK
;
A
#
# COMPACT_ATOMS: atom_id res chain seq x y z
N MET A 1 11.12 -7.74 -59.23
CA MET A 1 12.40 -7.38 -58.59
C MET A 1 12.16 -6.56 -57.31
N SER A 2 11.48 -7.11 -56.29
CA SER A 2 11.13 -6.35 -55.07
C SER A 2 11.26 -7.12 -53.73
N GLY A 3 11.54 -8.43 -53.76
CA GLY A 3 11.62 -9.25 -52.53
C GLY A 3 12.94 -9.16 -51.77
N ASN A 4 14.05 -8.79 -52.44
CA ASN A 4 15.36 -8.69 -51.79
C ASN A 4 15.48 -7.42 -50.92
N SER A 5 14.88 -6.30 -51.34
CA SER A 5 14.99 -5.03 -50.63
C SER A 5 14.26 -5.02 -49.29
N GLU A 6 13.14 -5.73 -49.19
CA GLU A 6 12.36 -5.81 -47.95
C GLU A 6 13.01 -6.73 -46.92
N LEU A 7 13.64 -7.83 -47.38
CA LEU A 7 14.38 -8.75 -46.54
C LEU A 7 15.68 -8.12 -46.01
N ASP A 8 16.36 -7.33 -46.83
CA ASP A 8 17.53 -6.56 -46.41
C ASP A 8 17.16 -5.44 -45.42
N TYR A 9 16.01 -4.79 -45.63
CA TYR A 9 15.48 -3.80 -44.68
C TYR A 9 15.16 -4.42 -43.32
N LEU A 10 14.48 -5.58 -43.29
CA LEU A 10 14.17 -6.30 -42.06
C LEU A 10 15.42 -6.76 -41.31
N LYS A 11 16.44 -7.26 -42.03
CA LYS A 11 17.74 -7.59 -41.42
C LYS A 11 18.42 -6.37 -40.81
N SER A 12 18.36 -5.22 -41.48
CA SER A 12 18.90 -3.96 -40.95
C SER A 12 18.19 -3.54 -39.65
N LEU A 13 16.86 -3.70 -39.60
CA LEU A 13 16.05 -3.33 -38.45
C LEU A 13 16.32 -4.25 -37.25
N VAL A 14 16.46 -5.56 -37.49
CA VAL A 14 16.85 -6.53 -36.46
C VAL A 14 18.23 -6.20 -35.89
N SER A 15 19.20 -5.87 -36.76
CA SER A 15 20.54 -5.47 -36.32
C SER A 15 20.52 -4.19 -35.48
N GLN A 16 19.72 -3.19 -35.87
CA GLN A 16 19.53 -1.96 -35.09
C GLN A 16 18.87 -2.21 -33.73
N LEU A 17 17.89 -3.13 -33.66
CA LEU A 17 17.23 -3.50 -32.41
C LEU A 17 18.18 -4.26 -31.48
N GLN A 18 18.97 -5.19 -32.00
CA GLN A 18 20.02 -5.88 -31.24
C GLN A 18 21.03 -4.89 -30.66
N GLY A 19 21.51 -3.92 -31.46
CA GLY A 19 22.41 -2.87 -30.96
C GLY A 19 21.79 -1.99 -29.87
N LYS A 20 20.50 -1.67 -29.95
CA LYS A 20 19.79 -0.94 -28.89
C LYS A 20 19.64 -1.77 -27.61
N ILE A 21 19.29 -3.06 -27.74
CA ILE A 21 19.19 -3.99 -26.61
C ILE A 21 20.54 -4.10 -25.91
N GLU A 22 21.64 -4.30 -26.65
CA GLU A 22 22.99 -4.34 -26.07
C GLU A 22 23.37 -3.03 -25.37
N SER A 23 23.00 -1.86 -25.95
CA SER A 23 23.25 -0.57 -25.30
C SER A 23 22.45 -0.40 -24.01
N LEU A 24 21.20 -0.87 -23.99
CA LEU A 24 20.31 -0.84 -22.83
C LEU A 24 20.81 -1.80 -21.75
N GLU A 25 21.25 -3.00 -22.13
CA GLU A 25 21.85 -3.98 -21.22
C GLU A 25 23.16 -3.45 -20.62
N LYS A 26 24.04 -2.83 -21.42
CA LYS A 26 25.25 -2.17 -20.91
C LYS A 26 24.94 -0.98 -20.00
N SER A 27 23.98 -0.14 -20.38
CA SER A 27 23.53 0.99 -19.54
C SER A 27 22.91 0.50 -18.23
N THR A 28 22.16 -0.61 -18.27
CA THR A 28 21.53 -1.20 -17.09
C THR A 28 22.56 -1.89 -16.21
N SER A 29 23.54 -2.59 -16.78
CA SER A 29 24.63 -3.24 -16.05
C SER A 29 25.53 -2.22 -15.33
N ASN A 30 25.89 -1.11 -15.99
CA ASN A 30 26.67 -0.02 -15.39
C ASN A 30 25.88 0.74 -14.30
N SER A 31 24.57 0.90 -14.49
CA SER A 31 23.68 1.47 -13.45
C SER A 31 23.55 0.53 -12.25
N LEU A 32 23.41 -0.77 -12.50
CA LEU A 32 23.34 -1.80 -11.46
C LEU A 32 24.65 -1.93 -10.68
N SER A 33 25.82 -1.88 -11.33
CA SER A 33 27.12 -1.98 -10.66
C SER A 33 27.39 -0.79 -9.74
N SER A 34 27.15 0.44 -10.21
CA SER A 34 27.28 1.66 -9.40
C SER A 34 26.27 1.73 -8.25
N THR A 35 25.07 1.17 -8.45
CA THR A 35 24.07 1.01 -7.38
C THR A 35 24.47 -0.08 -6.38
N LEU A 36 25.08 -1.18 -6.83
CA LEU A 36 25.56 -2.27 -5.98
C LEU A 36 26.76 -1.85 -5.12
N ASP A 37 27.68 -1.05 -5.67
CA ASP A 37 28.82 -0.53 -4.90
C ASP A 37 28.37 0.51 -3.87
N SER A 38 27.39 1.34 -4.22
CA SER A 38 26.73 2.24 -3.26
C SER A 38 25.96 1.48 -2.17
N ALA A 39 25.30 0.38 -2.52
CA ALA A 39 24.58 -0.47 -1.57
C ALA A 39 25.53 -1.25 -0.64
N LYS A 40 26.66 -1.76 -1.16
CA LYS A 40 27.70 -2.42 -0.34
C LYS A 40 28.34 -1.48 0.67
N SER A 41 28.56 -0.21 0.30
CA SER A 41 29.05 0.81 1.23
C SER A 41 28.00 1.22 2.29
N ALA A 42 26.71 1.07 2.00
CA ALA A 42 25.63 1.32 2.98
C ALA A 42 25.40 0.12 3.92
N LEU A 43 25.68 -1.11 3.47
CA LEU A 43 25.52 -2.35 4.22
C LEU A 43 26.64 -2.61 5.25
N SER A 44 27.77 -1.88 5.20
CA SER A 44 28.86 -2.01 6.17
C SER A 44 28.69 -1.18 7.45
N GLY A 45 27.65 -0.35 7.53
CA GLY A 45 27.23 0.30 8.76
C GLY A 45 26.07 -0.45 9.38
N ALA A 46 26.33 -1.34 10.35
CA ALA A 46 25.30 -1.85 11.25
C ALA A 46 24.78 -0.69 12.11
N GLY A 47 23.96 0.16 11.50
CA GLY A 47 23.24 1.24 12.16
C GLY A 47 22.16 0.66 13.06
N ALA A 48 21.94 1.31 14.21
CA ALA A 48 20.88 0.98 15.16
C ALA A 48 19.57 0.64 14.44
N ALA A 49 18.83 -0.36 14.95
CA ALA A 49 17.52 -0.71 14.43
C ALA A 49 16.70 0.58 14.25
N PRO A 50 16.16 0.84 13.04
CA PRO A 50 15.41 2.06 12.77
C PRO A 50 14.28 2.20 13.80
N ASN A 51 14.10 3.41 14.33
CA ASN A 51 13.05 3.68 15.31
C ASN A 51 11.70 3.20 14.76
N PRO A 52 10.85 2.53 15.56
CA PRO A 52 9.60 2.01 15.06
C PRO A 52 8.70 3.17 14.59
N PRO A 53 8.29 3.20 13.32
CA PRO A 53 7.63 4.37 12.75
C PRO A 53 6.16 4.46 13.19
N ARG A 54 5.66 5.70 13.31
CA ARG A 54 4.23 6.00 13.32
C ARG A 54 3.85 6.53 11.95
N MET A 55 3.14 5.73 11.17
CA MET A 55 2.92 6.05 9.76
C MET A 55 1.48 5.90 9.30
N VAL A 56 1.17 6.65 8.25
CA VAL A 56 -0.06 6.54 7.48
C VAL A 56 0.25 5.94 6.13
N LEU A 57 -0.55 4.95 5.71
CA LEU A 57 -0.48 4.40 4.37
C LEU A 57 -1.68 4.86 3.53
N ILE A 58 -1.42 5.76 2.58
CA ILE A 58 -2.40 6.38 1.70
C ILE A 58 -2.37 5.69 0.36
N GLY A 59 -3.53 5.52 -0.27
CA GLY A 59 -3.62 5.02 -1.65
C GLY A 59 -5.02 4.53 -1.97
N PRO A 60 -5.38 4.43 -3.26
CA PRO A 60 -6.70 3.98 -3.65
C PRO A 60 -6.94 2.50 -3.27
N PRO A 61 -8.19 2.02 -3.31
CA PRO A 61 -8.48 0.58 -3.20
C PRO A 61 -7.72 -0.21 -4.26
N GLY A 62 -7.00 -1.26 -3.84
CA GLY A 62 -6.23 -2.11 -4.77
C GLY A 62 -4.79 -1.65 -5.03
N ALA A 63 -4.36 -0.53 -4.43
CA ALA A 63 -2.98 -0.04 -4.56
C ALA A 63 -1.91 -0.92 -3.90
N GLY A 64 -2.29 -1.92 -3.10
CA GLY A 64 -1.35 -2.83 -2.44
C GLY A 64 -1.10 -2.56 -0.95
N LYS A 65 -1.92 -1.73 -0.29
CA LYS A 65 -1.80 -1.43 1.15
C LYS A 65 -1.76 -2.68 2.03
N GLY A 66 -2.77 -3.55 1.89
CA GLY A 66 -2.83 -4.82 2.63
C GLY A 66 -1.75 -5.85 2.26
N THR A 67 -0.95 -5.59 1.21
CA THR A 67 0.23 -6.39 0.88
C THR A 67 1.47 -5.85 1.59
N GLN A 68 1.61 -4.52 1.69
CA GLN A 68 2.79 -3.89 2.28
C GLN A 68 2.69 -3.72 3.79
N ALA A 69 1.52 -3.37 4.33
CA ALA A 69 1.35 -3.08 5.76
C ALA A 69 1.75 -4.25 6.68
N PRO A 70 1.42 -5.53 6.39
CA PRO A 70 1.90 -6.64 7.21
C PRO A 70 3.43 -6.80 7.17
N ASN A 71 4.07 -6.56 6.02
CA ASN A 71 5.53 -6.62 5.91
C ASN A 71 6.20 -5.53 6.74
N ILE A 72 5.65 -4.32 6.73
CA ILE A 72 6.13 -3.21 7.56
C ILE A 72 5.95 -3.55 9.04
N SER A 73 4.74 -3.99 9.44
CA SER A 73 4.42 -4.34 10.82
C SER A 73 5.37 -5.40 11.37
N SER A 74 5.64 -6.46 10.59
CA SER A 74 6.57 -7.52 10.97
C SER A 74 8.03 -7.06 11.03
N LYS A 75 8.49 -6.20 10.11
CA LYS A 75 9.89 -5.73 10.08
C LYS A 75 10.22 -4.80 11.26
N TYR A 76 9.29 -3.90 11.61
CA TYR A 76 9.51 -2.87 12.62
C TYR A 76 8.87 -3.19 13.97
N CYS A 77 8.20 -4.34 14.11
CA CYS A 77 7.49 -4.77 15.32
C CYS A 77 6.50 -3.70 15.82
N ILE A 78 5.67 -3.20 14.91
CA ILE A 78 4.66 -2.16 15.16
C ILE A 78 3.25 -2.67 14.87
N CYS A 79 2.24 -2.10 15.53
CA CYS A 79 0.86 -2.53 15.31
C CYS A 79 0.34 -2.10 13.94
N HIS A 80 -0.50 -2.94 13.32
CA HIS A 80 -1.17 -2.65 12.05
C HIS A 80 -2.66 -2.39 12.29
N LEU A 81 -3.09 -1.14 12.14
CA LEU A 81 -4.49 -0.75 12.29
C LEU A 81 -5.15 -0.59 10.92
N ALA A 82 -5.72 -1.69 10.42
CA ALA A 82 -6.51 -1.72 9.20
C ALA A 82 -7.99 -1.40 9.48
N THR A 83 -8.35 -0.13 9.39
CA THR A 83 -9.73 0.33 9.67
C THR A 83 -10.81 -0.39 8.87
N GLY A 84 -10.51 -0.76 7.62
CA GLY A 84 -11.44 -1.54 6.80
C GLY A 84 -11.68 -2.95 7.34
N ASP A 85 -10.67 -3.58 7.94
CA ASP A 85 -10.80 -4.91 8.51
C ASP A 85 -11.43 -4.88 9.90
N MET A 86 -11.10 -3.87 10.71
CA MET A 86 -11.80 -3.58 11.97
C MET A 86 -13.31 -3.44 11.75
N LEU A 87 -13.73 -2.66 10.74
CA LEU A 87 -15.16 -2.52 10.40
C LEU A 87 -15.78 -3.84 9.91
N ARG A 88 -15.06 -4.64 9.11
CA ARG A 88 -15.56 -5.94 8.64
C ARG A 88 -15.70 -6.95 9.77
N GLU A 89 -14.83 -6.90 10.77
CA GLU A 89 -14.96 -7.71 11.97
C GLU A 89 -16.24 -7.35 12.74
N GLN A 90 -16.54 -6.06 12.88
CA GLN A 90 -17.81 -5.60 13.46
C GLN A 90 -19.02 -6.08 12.64
N VAL A 91 -18.93 -6.06 11.31
CA VAL A 91 -19.97 -6.62 10.42
C VAL A 91 -20.16 -8.12 10.67
N ALA A 92 -19.07 -8.89 10.75
CA ALA A 92 -19.12 -10.33 11.00
C ALA A 92 -19.73 -10.66 12.36
N LYS A 93 -19.43 -9.87 13.38
CA LYS A 93 -20.01 -9.95 14.74
C LYS A 93 -21.45 -9.43 14.83
N GLN A 94 -22.00 -8.88 13.74
CA GLN A 94 -23.35 -8.31 13.66
C GLN A 94 -23.65 -7.24 14.73
N THR A 95 -22.64 -6.46 15.13
CA THR A 95 -22.84 -5.33 16.04
C THR A 95 -23.66 -4.24 15.36
N ASP A 96 -24.24 -3.32 16.14
CA ASP A 96 -25.03 -2.22 15.56
C ASP A 96 -24.18 -1.32 14.66
N LEU A 97 -22.93 -1.05 15.07
CA LEU A 97 -21.94 -0.41 14.22
C LEU A 97 -21.67 -1.22 12.95
N GLY A 98 -21.48 -2.54 13.08
CA GLY A 98 -21.24 -3.43 11.94
C GLY A 98 -22.37 -3.41 10.91
N LYS A 99 -23.63 -3.47 11.35
CA LYS A 99 -24.81 -3.41 10.47
C LYS A 99 -24.88 -2.09 9.71
N ALA A 100 -24.67 -0.95 10.40
CA ALA A 100 -24.65 0.36 9.78
C ALA A 100 -23.48 0.53 8.80
N ALA A 101 -22.28 0.12 9.22
CA ALA A 101 -21.07 0.19 8.41
C ALA A 101 -21.19 -0.66 7.14
N LYS A 102 -21.78 -1.87 7.21
CA LYS A 102 -21.96 -2.74 6.05
C LYS A 102 -22.68 -2.02 4.91
N LYS A 103 -23.82 -1.37 5.19
CA LYS A 103 -24.62 -0.67 4.19
C LYS A 103 -23.82 0.44 3.51
N ILE A 104 -23.05 1.20 4.28
CA ILE A 104 -22.22 2.30 3.77
C ILE A 104 -21.07 1.75 2.90
N MET A 105 -20.40 0.69 3.37
CA MET A 105 -19.25 0.09 2.69
C MET A 105 -19.63 -0.58 1.37
N ASP A 106 -20.74 -1.32 1.32
CA ASP A 106 -21.24 -1.96 0.10
C ASP A 106 -21.54 -0.92 -1.01
N GLN A 107 -21.94 0.29 -0.60
CA GLN A 107 -22.22 1.42 -1.49
C GLN A 107 -20.97 2.23 -1.88
N GLY A 108 -19.79 1.89 -1.33
CA GLY A 108 -18.54 2.61 -1.57
C GLY A 108 -18.41 3.94 -0.82
N GLY A 109 -19.23 4.17 0.21
CA GLY A 109 -19.19 5.36 1.06
C GLY A 109 -18.16 5.26 2.19
N LEU A 110 -18.04 6.35 2.96
CA LEU A 110 -17.23 6.40 4.18
C LEU A 110 -18.10 6.41 5.43
N VAL A 111 -17.66 5.70 6.46
CA VAL A 111 -18.22 5.79 7.81
C VAL A 111 -17.82 7.15 8.41
N SER A 112 -18.64 7.69 9.32
CA SER A 112 -18.46 9.04 9.86
C SER A 112 -17.12 9.23 10.57
N ASP A 113 -16.55 10.44 10.42
CA ASP A 113 -15.26 10.80 10.98
C ASP A 113 -15.16 10.58 12.50
N GLU A 114 -16.24 10.87 13.23
CA GLU A 114 -16.29 10.70 14.69
C GLU A 114 -16.15 9.23 15.11
N ILE A 115 -16.84 8.33 14.43
CA ILE A 115 -16.74 6.88 14.68
C ILE A 115 -15.33 6.41 14.37
N MET A 116 -14.77 6.82 13.22
CA MET A 116 -13.43 6.40 12.80
C MET A 116 -12.34 6.89 13.75
N VAL A 117 -12.37 8.18 14.12
CA VAL A 117 -11.41 8.77 15.08
C VAL A 117 -11.55 8.10 16.45
N GLY A 118 -12.78 7.84 16.90
CA GLY A 118 -13.03 7.15 18.17
C GLY A 118 -12.44 5.74 18.22
N MET A 119 -12.63 4.94 17.16
CA MET A 119 -12.04 3.60 17.06
C MET A 119 -10.50 3.65 17.08
N ILE A 120 -9.89 4.56 16.30
CA ILE A 120 -8.43 4.70 16.30
C ILE A 120 -7.90 5.16 17.66
N LYS A 121 -8.59 6.10 18.32
CA LYS A 121 -8.22 6.55 19.67
C LYS A 121 -8.22 5.40 20.67
N GLN A 122 -9.24 4.53 20.62
CA GLN A 122 -9.33 3.36 21.49
C GLN A 122 -8.16 2.40 21.25
N GLU A 123 -7.85 2.07 19.99
CA GLU A 123 -6.72 1.21 19.65
C GLU A 123 -5.40 1.79 20.12
N LEU A 124 -5.10 3.04 19.79
CA LEU A 124 -3.83 3.67 20.19
C LEU A 124 -3.67 3.82 21.71
N THR A 125 -4.78 3.91 22.46
CA THR A 125 -4.75 4.01 23.93
C THR A 125 -4.61 2.65 24.60
N ASN A 126 -5.36 1.65 24.14
CA ASN A 126 -5.54 0.38 24.86
C ASN A 126 -4.66 -0.74 24.31
N ASN A 127 -4.30 -0.71 23.03
CA ASN A 127 -3.53 -1.77 22.39
C ASN A 127 -2.04 -1.60 22.70
N THR A 128 -1.49 -2.52 23.49
CA THR A 128 -0.08 -2.49 23.90
C THR A 128 0.89 -2.63 22.74
N GLU A 129 0.49 -3.25 21.62
CA GLU A 129 1.33 -3.40 20.43
C GLU A 129 1.59 -2.04 19.74
N CYS A 130 0.67 -1.09 19.89
CA CYS A 130 0.78 0.22 19.25
C CYS A 130 1.70 1.20 20.01
N LYS A 131 2.18 0.83 21.21
CA LYS A 131 3.05 1.69 22.04
C LYS A 131 4.40 2.01 21.40
N ASN A 132 4.95 1.06 20.64
CA ASN A 132 6.26 1.21 20.00
C ASN A 132 6.16 2.02 18.71
N GLY A 133 5.05 1.90 17.99
CA GLY A 133 4.77 2.53 16.71
C GLY A 133 3.54 1.88 16.09
N PHE A 134 3.09 2.40 14.96
CA PHE A 134 1.87 1.91 14.31
C PHE A 134 1.83 2.24 12.82
N ILE A 135 1.02 1.48 12.09
CA ILE A 135 0.65 1.75 10.69
C ILE A 135 -0.85 1.91 10.63
N LEU A 136 -1.31 3.08 10.18
CA LEU A 136 -2.71 3.33 9.89
C LEU A 136 -2.98 2.99 8.42
N ASP A 137 -3.69 1.89 8.16
CA ASP A 137 -4.10 1.47 6.82
C ASP A 137 -5.55 1.86 6.57
N GLY A 138 -5.72 2.81 5.65
CA GLY A 138 -7.03 3.31 5.25
C GLY A 138 -7.64 4.32 6.22
N PHE A 139 -6.82 4.94 7.08
CA PHE A 139 -7.15 6.11 7.88
C PHE A 139 -5.91 7.01 8.01
N PRO A 140 -6.05 8.34 7.97
CA PRO A 140 -7.26 9.11 7.68
C PRO A 140 -7.70 9.02 6.21
N ARG A 141 -8.99 9.22 5.95
CA ARG A 141 -9.59 9.31 4.61
C ARG A 141 -10.18 10.68 4.28
N THR A 142 -10.25 11.57 5.25
CA THR A 142 -10.72 12.96 5.11
C THR A 142 -9.75 13.90 5.83
N VAL A 143 -9.69 15.17 5.43
CA VAL A 143 -8.85 16.18 6.10
C VAL A 143 -9.23 16.38 7.57
N PRO A 144 -10.53 16.42 7.95
CA PRO A 144 -10.90 16.47 9.36
C PRO A 144 -10.41 15.27 10.17
N GLN A 145 -10.40 14.06 9.61
CA GLN A 145 -9.79 12.89 10.29
C GLN A 145 -8.29 13.09 10.49
N ALA A 146 -7.58 13.58 9.47
CA ALA A 146 -6.14 13.83 9.55
C ALA A 146 -5.80 14.86 10.62
N SER A 147 -6.52 15.99 10.64
CA SER A 147 -6.35 17.02 11.67
C SER A 147 -6.65 16.51 13.08
N LYS A 148 -7.71 15.70 13.26
CA LYS A 148 -8.04 15.11 14.57
C LYS A 148 -7.01 14.09 15.03
N LEU A 149 -6.46 13.29 14.11
CA LEU A 149 -5.38 12.34 14.40
C LEU A 149 -4.14 13.08 14.89
N ASP A 150 -3.70 14.12 14.18
CA ASP A 150 -2.50 14.87 14.53
C ASP A 150 -2.68 15.59 15.88
N ALA A 151 -3.86 16.17 16.13
CA ALA A 151 -4.18 16.77 17.44
C ALA A 151 -4.12 15.75 18.58
N MET A 152 -4.70 14.55 18.38
CA MET A 152 -4.68 13.48 19.38
C MET A 152 -3.25 12.98 19.67
N LEU A 153 -2.41 12.84 18.64
CA LEU A 153 -1.01 12.44 18.84
C LEU A 153 -0.22 13.52 19.58
N ALA A 154 -0.49 14.80 19.30
CA ALA A 154 0.16 15.93 19.96
C ALA A 154 -0.13 15.97 21.47
N GLU A 155 -1.31 15.56 21.93
CA GLU A 155 -1.64 15.41 23.37
C GLU A 155 -0.65 14.48 24.09
N SER A 156 -0.11 13.48 23.39
CA SER A 156 0.88 12.53 23.89
C SER A 156 2.32 12.85 23.49
N LYS A 157 2.59 14.06 22.96
CA LYS A 157 3.89 14.48 22.41
C LYS A 157 4.40 13.55 21.29
N GLN A 158 3.47 12.99 20.53
CA GLN A 158 3.72 12.15 19.36
C GLN A 158 3.32 12.89 18.08
N ALA A 159 3.80 12.40 16.94
CA ALA A 159 3.45 12.89 15.62
C ALA A 159 3.54 11.74 14.61
N ILE A 160 2.91 11.92 13.44
CA ILE A 160 3.13 11.03 12.29
C ILE A 160 4.56 11.28 11.77
N ASP A 161 5.32 10.20 11.67
CA ASP A 161 6.69 10.20 11.17
C ASP A 161 6.71 10.10 9.62
N HIS A 162 5.78 9.34 9.03
CA HIS A 162 5.69 9.14 7.59
C HIS A 162 4.24 9.04 7.08
N ALA A 163 3.93 9.71 5.97
CA ALA A 163 2.70 9.52 5.21
C ALA A 163 3.02 9.02 3.81
N VAL A 164 2.98 7.70 3.60
CA VAL A 164 3.38 7.06 2.36
C VAL A 164 2.19 6.92 1.42
N GLU A 165 2.27 7.51 0.23
CA GLU A 165 1.22 7.41 -0.81
C GLU A 165 1.59 6.37 -1.87
N LEU A 166 0.80 5.31 -1.96
CA LEU A 166 0.87 4.31 -3.03
C LEU A 166 0.15 4.80 -4.28
N LYS A 167 0.90 5.34 -5.25
CA LYS A 167 0.38 5.91 -6.50
C LYS A 167 0.26 4.84 -7.57
N ILE A 168 -0.91 4.77 -8.21
CA ILE A 168 -1.17 3.82 -9.28
C ILE A 168 -2.31 4.35 -10.18
N PRO A 169 -2.21 4.21 -11.52
CA PRO A 169 -3.29 4.56 -12.42
C PRO A 169 -4.56 3.74 -12.17
N ASP A 170 -5.72 4.41 -12.19
CA ASP A 170 -7.04 3.79 -11.96
C ASP A 170 -7.33 2.59 -12.88
N ALA A 171 -6.85 2.65 -14.13
CA ALA A 171 -7.01 1.57 -15.10
C ALA A 171 -6.42 0.23 -14.64
N LEU A 172 -5.35 0.27 -13.82
CA LEU A 172 -4.72 -0.94 -13.27
C LEU A 172 -5.43 -1.46 -12.02
N LEU A 173 -6.30 -0.67 -11.40
CA LEU A 173 -6.97 -1.05 -10.14
C LEU A 173 -8.14 -2.00 -10.36
N ILE A 174 -8.77 -1.95 -11.54
CA ILE A 174 -9.92 -2.82 -11.86
C ILE A 174 -9.51 -4.28 -11.75
N SER A 175 -8.48 -4.70 -12.51
CA SER A 175 -7.99 -6.08 -12.47
C SER A 175 -7.51 -6.48 -11.08
N ARG A 176 -6.78 -5.60 -10.38
CA ARG A 176 -6.28 -5.85 -9.03
C ARG A 176 -7.38 -6.11 -7.99
N ILE A 177 -8.52 -5.44 -8.12
CA ILE A 177 -9.63 -5.61 -7.18
C ILE A 177 -10.47 -6.83 -7.53
N THR A 178 -10.82 -7.03 -8.80
CA THR A 178 -11.67 -8.15 -9.21
C THR A 178 -10.99 -9.51 -9.06
N GLY A 179 -9.66 -9.55 -9.11
CA GLY A 179 -8.87 -10.76 -8.88
C GLY A 179 -8.43 -10.97 -7.43
N ARG A 180 -8.81 -10.09 -6.49
CA ARG A 180 -8.35 -10.16 -5.09
C ARG A 180 -9.01 -11.31 -4.32
N LEU A 181 -8.19 -12.01 -3.53
CA LEU A 181 -8.60 -13.04 -2.57
C LEU A 181 -8.03 -12.69 -1.20
N ILE A 182 -8.75 -12.97 -0.13
CA ILE A 182 -8.38 -12.52 1.22
C ILE A 182 -8.65 -13.62 2.22
N HIS A 183 -7.69 -13.82 3.13
CA HIS A 183 -7.86 -14.70 4.27
C HIS A 183 -8.56 -13.94 5.41
N PRO A 184 -9.82 -14.28 5.79
CA PRO A 184 -10.61 -13.48 6.73
C PRO A 184 -9.95 -13.29 8.10
N ALA A 185 -9.31 -14.33 8.64
CA ALA A 185 -8.78 -14.30 10.00
C ALA A 185 -7.52 -13.42 10.14
N SER A 186 -6.76 -13.23 9.06
CA SER A 186 -5.47 -12.52 9.11
C SER A 186 -5.42 -11.24 8.28
N GLY A 187 -6.39 -11.01 7.39
CA GLY A 187 -6.35 -9.92 6.40
C GLY A 187 -5.34 -10.12 5.26
N ARG A 188 -4.54 -11.22 5.27
CA ARG A 188 -3.60 -11.53 4.18
C ARG A 188 -4.32 -11.55 2.83
N SER A 189 -3.72 -10.86 1.87
CA SER A 189 -4.29 -10.64 0.54
C SER A 189 -3.48 -11.34 -0.54
N TYR A 190 -4.19 -12.04 -1.41
CA TYR A 190 -3.71 -12.74 -2.59
C TYR A 190 -4.38 -12.16 -3.84
N HIS A 191 -3.89 -12.58 -5.01
CA HIS A 191 -4.49 -12.23 -6.28
C HIS A 191 -4.43 -13.41 -7.23
N ARG A 192 -5.54 -13.73 -7.92
CA ARG A 192 -5.64 -14.90 -8.82
C ARG A 192 -4.49 -14.99 -9.85
N GLU A 193 -4.03 -13.85 -10.36
CA GLU A 193 -2.95 -13.77 -11.36
C GLU A 193 -1.61 -13.24 -10.81
N PHE A 194 -1.60 -12.06 -10.18
CA PHE A 194 -0.36 -11.36 -9.81
C PHE A 194 0.32 -11.87 -8.52
N ASN A 195 -0.43 -12.56 -7.65
CA ASN A 195 0.08 -13.11 -6.40
C ASN A 195 -0.80 -14.32 -5.97
N PRO A 196 -0.81 -15.40 -6.77
CA PRO A 196 -1.71 -16.52 -6.54
C PRO A 196 -1.30 -17.25 -5.26
N PRO A 197 -2.26 -17.79 -4.48
CA PRO A 197 -1.92 -18.71 -3.40
C PRO A 197 -1.29 -19.98 -4.00
N LYS A 198 -0.43 -20.65 -3.24
CA LYS A 198 0.20 -21.92 -3.66
C LYS A 198 -0.84 -22.99 -3.94
N LYS A 199 -1.92 -23.01 -3.15
CA LYS A 199 -3.10 -23.84 -3.37
C LYS A 199 -4.32 -22.95 -3.59
N SER A 200 -5.09 -23.25 -4.63
CA SER A 200 -6.28 -22.48 -5.00
C SER A 200 -7.21 -22.26 -3.80
N MET A 201 -7.66 -21.00 -3.63
CA MET A 201 -8.58 -20.57 -2.57
C MET A 201 -8.13 -20.95 -1.14
N THR A 202 -6.83 -21.10 -0.90
CA THR A 202 -6.27 -21.52 0.39
C THR A 202 -5.16 -20.57 0.82
N ASP A 203 -5.16 -20.17 2.10
CA ASP A 203 -4.10 -19.36 2.68
C ASP A 203 -2.80 -20.18 2.82
N ASP A 204 -1.68 -19.59 2.39
CA ASP A 204 -0.39 -20.29 2.33
C ASP A 204 0.24 -20.55 3.71
N GLN A 205 -0.19 -19.85 4.76
CA GLN A 205 0.37 -19.99 6.11
C GLN A 205 -0.49 -20.90 6.98
N THR A 206 -1.81 -20.77 6.93
CA THR A 206 -2.73 -21.51 7.82
C THR A 206 -3.43 -22.67 7.14
N GLY A 207 -3.51 -22.69 5.80
CA GLY A 207 -4.30 -23.68 5.07
C GLY A 207 -5.81 -23.43 5.10
N GLU A 208 -6.24 -22.30 5.67
CA GLU A 208 -7.65 -21.91 5.78
C GLU A 208 -8.19 -21.33 4.46
N PRO A 209 -9.52 -21.33 4.24
CA PRO A 209 -10.09 -20.86 2.99
C PRO A 209 -9.92 -19.34 2.79
N LEU A 210 -9.61 -18.96 1.56
CA LEU A 210 -9.69 -17.58 1.10
C LEU A 210 -11.11 -17.24 0.65
N ILE A 211 -11.47 -15.96 0.71
CA ILE A 211 -12.73 -15.44 0.19
C ILE A 211 -12.48 -14.27 -0.78
N GLN A 212 -13.48 -13.98 -1.59
CA GLN A 212 -13.60 -12.69 -2.28
C GLN A 212 -14.59 -11.82 -1.51
N ARG A 213 -14.27 -10.55 -1.29
CA ARG A 213 -15.18 -9.63 -0.58
C ARG A 213 -16.36 -9.26 -1.47
N SER A 214 -17.52 -8.99 -0.88
CA SER A 214 -18.71 -8.53 -1.61
C SER A 214 -18.51 -7.19 -2.30
N ASP A 215 -17.66 -6.32 -1.74
CA ASP A 215 -17.32 -4.99 -2.28
C ASP A 215 -16.20 -5.01 -3.34
N ASP A 216 -15.70 -6.20 -3.73
CA ASP A 216 -14.65 -6.38 -4.73
C ASP A 216 -15.23 -6.62 -6.13
N ASN A 217 -16.02 -5.65 -6.59
CA ASN A 217 -16.64 -5.62 -7.91
C ASN A 217 -16.42 -4.25 -8.59
N VAL A 218 -16.62 -4.19 -9.91
CA VAL A 218 -16.32 -3.00 -10.74
C VAL A 218 -17.16 -1.79 -10.33
N GLU A 219 -18.44 -1.99 -10.02
CA GLU A 219 -19.39 -0.92 -9.70
C GLU A 219 -19.02 -0.23 -8.38
N THR A 220 -18.79 -1.04 -7.33
CA THR A 220 -18.34 -0.56 -6.03
C THR A 220 -16.94 0.06 -6.13
N LEU A 221 -16.04 -0.50 -6.95
CA LEU A 221 -14.72 0.10 -7.18
C LEU A 221 -14.82 1.51 -7.78
N LYS A 222 -15.62 1.71 -8.83
CA LYS A 222 -15.80 3.03 -9.45
C LYS A 222 -16.25 4.09 -8.43
N LYS A 223 -17.23 3.73 -7.59
CA LYS A 223 -17.70 4.61 -6.51
C LYS A 223 -16.59 4.90 -5.51
N ARG A 224 -15.86 3.87 -5.08
CA ARG A 224 -14.75 4.04 -4.12
C ARG A 224 -13.59 4.85 -4.68
N LEU A 225 -13.30 4.77 -5.98
CA LEU A 225 -12.29 5.61 -6.63
C LEU A 225 -12.75 7.07 -6.67
N SER A 226 -14.01 7.31 -7.05
CA SER A 226 -14.59 8.67 -6.99
C SER A 226 -14.51 9.25 -5.57
N THR A 227 -14.92 8.49 -4.55
CA THR A 227 -14.82 8.90 -3.14
C THR A 227 -13.37 9.14 -2.72
N TYR A 228 -12.44 8.27 -3.12
CA TYR A 228 -11.01 8.41 -2.82
C TYR A 228 -10.46 9.72 -3.38
N HIS A 229 -10.66 10.00 -4.67
CA HIS A 229 -10.15 11.22 -5.29
C HIS A 229 -10.75 12.49 -4.69
N GLN A 230 -12.05 12.46 -4.36
CA GLN A 230 -12.76 13.62 -3.78
C GLN A 230 -12.41 13.88 -2.32
N GLN A 231 -12.30 12.84 -1.49
CA GLN A 231 -12.21 12.99 -0.03
C GLN A 231 -10.83 12.64 0.53
N THR A 232 -10.18 11.61 -0.02
CA THR A 232 -8.86 11.15 0.42
C THR A 232 -7.72 11.81 -0.34
N GLY A 233 -7.94 12.24 -1.59
CA GLY A 233 -6.98 13.05 -2.36
C GLY A 233 -6.49 14.28 -1.58
N PRO A 234 -7.39 15.10 -0.99
CA PRO A 234 -6.99 16.25 -0.17
C PRO A 234 -6.15 15.91 1.08
N VAL A 235 -6.20 14.69 1.59
CA VAL A 235 -5.34 14.23 2.72
C VAL A 235 -3.88 14.19 2.31
N VAL A 236 -3.58 13.92 1.03
CA VAL A 236 -2.22 13.98 0.50
C VAL A 236 -1.67 15.40 0.61
N GLU A 237 -2.46 16.41 0.24
CA GLU A 237 -2.04 17.81 0.33
C GLU A 237 -1.85 18.26 1.79
N TYR A 238 -2.69 17.76 2.70
CA TYR A 238 -2.50 17.97 4.14
C TYR A 238 -1.12 17.48 4.61
N TYR A 239 -0.74 16.22 4.32
CA TYR A 239 0.55 15.67 4.77
C TYR A 239 1.76 16.16 3.97
N LYS A 240 1.58 16.67 2.75
CA LYS A 240 2.61 17.46 2.07
C LYS A 240 2.92 18.74 2.86
N GLY A 241 1.88 19.41 3.36
CA GLY A 241 2.01 20.61 4.18
C GLY A 241 2.75 20.38 5.50
N THR A 242 2.70 19.17 6.06
CA THR A 242 3.42 18.80 7.30
C THR A 242 4.83 18.27 7.04
N GLY A 243 5.23 18.04 5.78
CA GLY A 243 6.59 17.61 5.41
C GLY A 243 6.89 16.12 5.58
N VAL A 244 5.90 15.30 5.94
CA VAL A 244 6.08 13.85 6.18
C VAL A 244 5.60 12.97 5.02
N TRP A 245 5.05 13.57 3.97
CA TRP A 245 4.53 12.84 2.81
C TRP A 245 5.65 12.32 1.89
N THR A 246 5.48 11.10 1.37
CA THR A 246 6.34 10.57 0.32
C THR A 246 5.56 9.66 -0.65
N PRO A 247 5.67 9.86 -1.98
CA PRO A 247 5.02 9.02 -2.97
C PRO A 247 5.83 7.76 -3.29
N VAL A 248 5.14 6.67 -3.62
CA VAL A 248 5.70 5.42 -4.11
C VAL A 248 4.92 4.96 -5.34
N ASP A 249 5.63 4.58 -6.41
CA ASP A 249 5.02 3.96 -7.58
C ASP A 249 4.56 2.53 -7.23
N ALA A 250 3.25 2.38 -7.07
CA ALA A 250 2.61 1.12 -6.71
C ALA A 250 2.16 0.29 -7.92
N ALA A 251 2.44 0.74 -9.14
CA ALA A 251 2.24 -0.06 -10.35
C ALA A 251 3.28 -1.20 -10.48
N GLN A 252 4.42 -1.06 -9.80
CA GLN A 252 5.51 -2.04 -9.80
C GLN A 252 5.17 -3.35 -9.07
N SER A 253 6.07 -4.33 -9.17
CA SER A 253 5.93 -5.60 -8.46
C SER A 253 5.99 -5.40 -6.93
N PRO A 254 5.34 -6.27 -6.13
CA PRO A 254 5.31 -6.14 -4.67
C PRO A 254 6.69 -6.00 -4.02
N LYS A 255 7.72 -6.66 -4.58
CA LYS A 255 9.10 -6.60 -4.09
C LYS A 255 9.75 -5.22 -4.30
N LEU A 256 9.50 -4.58 -5.46
CA LEU A 256 10.05 -3.25 -5.74
C LEU A 256 9.33 -2.15 -4.95
N VAL A 257 8.00 -2.29 -4.80
CA VAL A 257 7.22 -1.41 -3.92
C VAL A 257 7.73 -1.51 -2.49
N TRP A 258 7.96 -2.73 -1.99
CA TRP A 258 8.54 -2.96 -0.67
C TRP A 258 9.91 -2.30 -0.50
N ALA A 259 10.83 -2.49 -1.46
CA ALA A 259 12.15 -1.88 -1.42
C ALA A 259 12.08 -0.35 -1.33
N SER A 260 11.15 0.27 -2.08
CA SER A 260 10.92 1.72 -2.05
C SER A 260 10.39 2.18 -0.69
N VAL A 261 9.39 1.49 -0.14
CA VAL A 261 8.83 1.79 1.19
C VAL A 261 9.88 1.61 2.28
N SER A 262 10.64 0.52 2.26
CA SER A 262 11.69 0.24 3.24
C SER A 262 12.73 1.35 3.27
N LYS A 263 13.18 1.81 2.09
CA LYS A 263 14.15 2.91 1.98
C LYS A 263 13.63 4.21 2.58
N ILE A 264 12.34 4.50 2.41
CA ILE A 264 11.70 5.69 3.01
C ILE A 264 11.73 5.61 4.54
N LEU A 265 11.36 4.45 5.09
CA LEU A 265 11.30 4.23 6.54
C LEU A 265 12.69 4.14 7.20
N GLU A 266 13.73 3.80 6.44
CA GLU A 266 15.13 3.82 6.89
C GLU A 266 15.76 5.22 6.81
N THR A 267 15.11 6.18 6.14
CA THR A 267 15.59 7.55 6.04
C THR A 267 15.17 8.33 7.30
N PRO A 268 16.10 9.02 7.99
CA PRO A 268 15.76 9.81 9.17
C PRO A 268 14.68 10.87 8.86
N VAL A 269 13.67 10.95 9.72
CA VAL A 269 12.64 12.00 9.66
C VAL A 269 13.32 13.34 9.90
N LYS A 270 13.18 14.28 8.96
CA LYS A 270 13.60 15.67 9.17
C LYS A 270 12.60 16.31 10.15
N LYS A 271 13.00 16.41 11.41
CA LYS A 271 12.25 17.15 12.45
C LYS A 271 12.71 18.59 12.53
#